data_AF-A0A133KD86-F1
#
_entry.id   AF-A0A133KD86-F1
#
_cell.length_a   1.000
_cell.length_b   1.000
_cell.length_c   1.000
_cell.angle_alpha   90.00
_cell.angle_beta   90.00
_cell.angle_gamma   90.00
#
_symmetry.space_group_name_H-M   'P 1'
#
loop_
_entity.id
_entity.type
_entity.pdbx_description
1 polymer ?
#
loop_
_entity_poly.entity_id
_entity_poly.type
_entity_poly.pdbx_seq_one_letter_code
_entity_poly.pdbx_strand_id
1 'polypeptide(L)' 'MNLIQVYNIDKMKGGNNLNDYFTLKELRARKNKTQVEVAKDLDVSPQTYNSWENNPGIIKLSNLIKLCNYFDIKIGQIKV' A
#
# COMPACT_ATOMS: atom_id res chain seq x y z
N MET A 1 -10.27 -23.34 -9.44
CA MET A 1 -8.81 -23.05 -9.39
C MET A 1 -8.46 -22.32 -10.69
N ASN A 2 -8.16 -21.02 -10.64
CA ASN A 2 -7.97 -20.18 -11.83
C ASN A 2 -6.47 -19.98 -12.08
N LEU A 3 -5.99 -20.33 -13.28
CA LEU A 3 -4.59 -20.21 -13.73
C LEU A 3 -4.05 -18.77 -13.61
N ILE A 4 -4.91 -17.75 -13.54
CA ILE A 4 -4.55 -16.32 -13.38
C ILE A 4 -4.04 -16.00 -11.96
N GLN A 5 -4.50 -16.73 -10.92
CA GLN A 5 -4.06 -16.48 -9.55
C GLN A 5 -2.61 -16.94 -9.31
N VAL A 6 -2.16 -17.99 -10.00
CA VAL A 6 -0.82 -18.57 -9.78
C VAL A 6 0.27 -17.75 -10.47
N TYR A 7 0.00 -17.19 -11.66
CA TYR A 7 0.99 -16.43 -12.46
C TYR A 7 1.44 -15.10 -11.83
N ASN A 8 0.72 -14.58 -10.83
CA ASN A 8 1.03 -13.32 -10.15
C ASN A 8 1.74 -13.48 -8.79
N ILE A 9 1.89 -14.70 -8.28
CA ILE A 9 2.47 -14.93 -6.95
C ILE A 9 4.01 -14.96 -7.03
N ASP A 10 4.57 -15.35 -8.19
CA ASP A 10 6.03 -15.49 -8.38
C ASP A 10 6.77 -14.20 -8.77
N LYS A 11 6.07 -13.08 -9.02
CA LYS A 11 6.71 -11.76 -9.22
C LYS A 11 6.91 -10.93 -7.95
N MET A 12 6.56 -11.45 -6.77
CA MET A 12 6.65 -10.71 -5.49
C MET A 12 7.95 -10.95 -4.70
N LYS A 13 9.05 -11.32 -5.37
CA LYS A 13 10.40 -11.16 -4.84
C LYS A 13 11.19 -10.20 -5.72
N GLY A 14 10.87 -8.91 -5.66
CA GLY A 14 11.49 -7.92 -6.52
C GLY A 14 11.53 -6.53 -5.89
N GLY A 15 12.72 -6.12 -5.51
CA GLY A 15 13.04 -4.74 -5.13
C GLY A 15 14.54 -4.43 -5.25
N ASN A 16 15.25 -5.06 -6.20
CA ASN A 16 16.57 -4.60 -6.66
C ASN A 16 16.42 -3.64 -7.86
N ASN A 17 15.41 -2.76 -7.85
CA ASN A 17 15.30 -1.66 -8.79
C ASN A 17 14.82 -0.40 -8.08
N LEU A 18 15.62 0.66 -8.15
CA LEU A 18 15.51 1.90 -7.38
C LEU A 18 14.30 2.79 -7.77
N ASN A 19 13.41 2.34 -8.68
CA ASN A 19 12.44 3.21 -9.38
C ASN A 19 10.97 2.75 -9.34
N ASP A 20 10.61 1.76 -8.53
CA ASP A 20 9.21 1.32 -8.45
C ASP A 20 8.43 2.13 -7.41
N TYR A 21 7.48 2.95 -7.89
CA TYR A 21 6.51 3.69 -7.07
C TYR A 21 5.18 2.94 -7.00
N PHE A 22 4.58 2.85 -5.82
CA PHE A 22 3.32 2.16 -5.58
C PHE A 22 2.23 3.12 -5.09
N THR A 23 1.00 2.86 -5.53
CA THR A 23 -0.18 3.52 -4.94
C THR A 23 -0.61 2.79 -3.67
N LEU A 24 -1.27 3.49 -2.74
CA LEU A 24 -1.81 2.85 -1.54
C LEU A 24 -2.86 1.77 -1.86
N LYS A 25 -3.67 2.00 -2.90
CA LYS A 25 -4.65 1.01 -3.40
C LYS A 25 -3.99 -0.28 -3.86
N GLU A 26 -2.87 -0.18 -4.56
CA GLU A 26 -2.08 -1.33 -5.00
C GLU A 26 -1.48 -2.09 -3.82
N LEU A 27 -0.81 -1.38 -2.90
CA LEU A 27 -0.21 -1.99 -1.71
C LEU A 27 -1.24 -2.73 -0.86
N ARG A 28 -2.43 -2.15 -0.71
CA ARG A 28 -3.56 -2.80 -0.04
C ARG A 28 -4.06 -4.02 -0.80
N ALA A 29 -4.22 -3.93 -2.13
CA ALA A 29 -4.67 -5.05 -2.94
C ALA A 29 -3.70 -6.24 -2.86
N ARG A 30 -2.38 -5.99 -2.80
CA ARG A 30 -1.35 -7.03 -2.57
C ARG A 30 -1.50 -7.76 -1.24
N LYS A 31 -2.10 -7.11 -0.22
CA LYS A 31 -2.44 -7.74 1.07
C LYS A 31 -3.84 -8.37 1.08
N ASN A 32 -4.60 -8.34 -0.02
CA ASN A 32 -6.00 -8.78 -0.10
C ASN A 32 -6.92 -8.14 0.96
N LYS A 33 -6.73 -6.83 1.24
CA LYS A 33 -7.51 -6.10 2.24
C LYS A 33 -8.43 -5.04 1.64
N THR A 34 -9.52 -4.78 2.33
CA THR A 34 -10.41 -3.63 2.11
C THR A 34 -9.83 -2.37 2.76
N GLN A 35 -10.31 -1.19 2.34
CA GLN A 35 -9.89 0.08 2.93
C GLN A 35 -10.18 0.13 4.44
N VAL A 36 -11.29 -0.47 4.88
CA VAL A 36 -11.69 -0.54 6.30
C VAL A 36 -10.71 -1.38 7.11
N GLU A 37 -10.26 -2.52 6.60
CA GLU A 37 -9.30 -3.38 7.30
C GLU A 37 -7.94 -2.70 7.46
N VAL A 38 -7.43 -2.05 6.40
CA VAL A 38 -6.15 -1.33 6.51
C VAL A 38 -6.27 -0.11 7.42
N ALA A 39 -7.39 0.61 7.37
CA ALA A 39 -7.64 1.73 8.28
C ALA A 39 -7.63 1.28 9.74
N LYS A 40 -8.29 0.15 10.04
CA LYS A 40 -8.29 -0.47 11.37
C LYS A 40 -6.87 -0.87 11.81
N ASP A 41 -6.09 -1.48 10.93
CA ASP A 41 -4.72 -1.91 11.26
C ASP A 41 -3.76 -0.72 11.51
N LEU A 42 -4.00 0.42 10.86
CA LEU A 42 -3.19 1.64 10.99
C LEU A 42 -3.68 2.57 12.09
N ASP A 43 -4.77 2.20 12.78
CA ASP A 43 -5.46 3.00 13.79
C ASP A 43 -5.88 4.38 13.23
N VAL A 44 -6.60 4.37 12.10
CA VAL A 44 -7.20 5.55 11.48
C VAL A 44 -8.64 5.27 11.04
N SER A 45 -9.41 6.32 10.78
CA SER A 45 -10.76 6.14 10.24
C SER A 45 -10.73 5.63 8.78
N PRO A 46 -11.72 4.82 8.34
CA PRO A 46 -11.85 4.44 6.94
C PRO A 46 -11.88 5.63 5.99
N GLN A 47 -12.49 6.74 6.40
CA GLN A 47 -12.53 8.00 5.64
C GLN A 47 -11.13 8.59 5.45
N THR A 48 -10.30 8.56 6.51
CA THR A 48 -8.91 9.01 6.44
C THR A 48 -8.12 8.19 5.42
N TYR A 49 -8.19 6.86 5.52
CA TYR A 49 -7.48 5.98 4.58
C TYR A 49 -7.99 6.11 3.14
N ASN A 50 -9.30 6.23 2.93
CA ASN A 50 -9.87 6.50 1.62
C ASN A 50 -9.37 7.84 1.04
N SER A 51 -9.29 8.89 1.86
CA SER A 51 -8.75 10.18 1.43
C SER A 51 -7.29 10.06 0.98
N TRP A 52 -6.49 9.25 1.67
CA TRP A 52 -5.11 8.98 1.31
C TRP A 52 -4.95 8.21 -0.01
N GLU A 53 -5.84 7.27 -0.33
CA GLU A 53 -5.80 6.58 -1.64
C GLU A 53 -6.11 7.53 -2.81
N ASN A 54 -6.95 8.55 -2.58
CA ASN A 54 -7.36 9.49 -3.63
C ASN A 54 -6.45 10.72 -3.72
N ASN A 55 -5.88 11.17 -2.59
CA ASN A 55 -5.08 12.40 -2.49
C ASN A 55 -3.82 12.16 -1.65
N PRO A 56 -2.86 11.32 -2.07
CA PRO A 56 -1.73 10.90 -1.24
C PRO A 56 -0.81 12.07 -0.80
N GLY A 57 -0.79 13.19 -1.52
CA GLY A 57 -0.07 14.40 -1.12
C GLY A 57 -0.52 15.04 0.21
N ILE A 58 -1.70 14.67 0.75
CA ILE A 58 -2.19 15.21 2.05
C ILE A 58 -1.64 14.45 3.27
N ILE A 59 -0.96 13.32 3.05
CA ILE A 59 -0.54 12.44 4.15
C ILE A 59 0.63 13.08 4.90
N LYS A 60 0.43 13.29 6.21
CA LYS A 60 1.49 13.77 7.10
C LYS A 60 2.62 12.73 7.23
N LEU A 61 3.86 13.21 7.40
CA LEU A 61 5.05 12.36 7.53
C LEU A 61 4.91 11.23 8.57
N SER A 62 4.29 11.50 9.73
CA SER A 62 4.06 10.49 10.76
C SER A 62 3.19 9.33 10.27
N ASN A 63 2.18 9.61 9.45
CA ASN A 63 1.32 8.59 8.86
C ASN A 63 1.98 7.90 7.66
N LEU A 64 2.82 8.61 6.89
CA LEU A 64 3.67 7.97 5.87
C LEU A 64 4.59 6.92 6.48
N ILE A 65 5.20 7.19 7.64
CA ILE A 65 6.02 6.22 8.37
C ILE A 65 5.18 4.99 8.77
N LYS A 66 3.96 5.19 9.30
CA LYS A 66 3.05 4.07 9.62
C LYS A 66 2.74 3.21 8.39
N LEU A 67 2.44 3.85 7.25
CA LEU A 67 2.17 3.16 5.98
C LEU A 67 3.39 2.38 5.49
N CYS A 68 4.58 2.97 5.53
CA CYS A 68 5.84 2.34 5.14
C CYS A 68 6.11 1.09 5.97
N ASN A 69 5.97 1.18 7.30
CA ASN A 69 6.16 0.05 8.20
C ASN A 69 5.11 -1.06 7.96
N TYR A 70 3.86 -0.69 7.73
CA TYR A 70 2.78 -1.65 7.51
C TYR A 70 2.89 -2.41 6.18
N PHE A 71 3.33 -1.71 5.12
CA PHE A 71 3.49 -2.26 3.78
C PHE A 71 4.90 -2.78 3.47
N ASP A 72 5.85 -2.61 4.39
CA ASP A 72 7.27 -2.97 4.23
C ASP A 72 7.90 -2.31 2.99
N ILE A 73 7.74 -0.99 2.88
CA ILE A 73 8.30 -0.18 1.79
C ILE A 73 9.00 1.07 2.33
N LYS A 74 9.83 1.71 1.52
CA LYS A 74 10.46 3.00 1.82
C LYS A 74 9.55 4.16 1.44
N ILE A 75 9.70 5.31 2.10
CA ILE A 75 8.93 6.55 1.82
C ILE A 75 9.01 6.93 0.34
N GLY A 76 10.21 6.86 -0.26
CA GLY A 76 10.42 7.18 -1.69
C GLY A 76 9.71 6.25 -2.68
N GLN A 77 9.11 5.15 -2.21
CA GLN A 77 8.36 4.21 -3.04
C GLN A 77 6.84 4.47 -2.98
N ILE A 78 6.37 5.44 -2.19
CA ILE A 78 4.96 5.85 -2.19
C ILE A 78 4.76 6.87 -3.31
N LYS A 79 3.82 6.59 -4.21
CA LYS A 79 3.36 7.55 -5.22
C LYS A 79 2.49 8.62 -4.55
N VAL A 80 3.08 9.77 -4.29
CA VAL A 80 2.42 11.00 -3.78
C VAL A 80 1.92 11.90 -4.90
#